data_AF-A0A9X1GHE6-F1
#
_entry.id   AF-A0A9X1GHE6-F1
#
_cell.length_a   1.000
_cell.length_b   1.000
_cell.length_c   1.000
_cell.angle_alpha   90.00
_cell.angle_beta   90.00
_cell.angle_gamma   90.00
#
_symmetry.space_group_name_H-M   'P 1'
#
loop_
_entity.id
_entity.type
_entity.pdbx_description
1 polymer ?
#
loop_
_entity_poly.entity_id
_entity_poly.type
_entity_poly.pdbx_seq_one_letter_code
_entity_poly.pdbx_strand_id
1 'polypeptide(L)'
;MVRDIQFTDLEQLLFKIGFTKVPTTGSQQIYQYPSSGTLVILPAYEQQAYIQPVHLVAVRRILLENGLINTNSFDSFLGKVAS
;
A
#
# COMPACT_ATOMS: atom_id res chain seq x y z
N MET A 1 1.04 -12.53 11.82
CA MET A 1 2.45 -12.40 11.45
C MET A 1 2.56 -11.32 10.40
N VAL A 2 3.37 -10.29 10.63
CA VAL A 2 3.71 -9.35 9.55
C VAL A 2 4.66 -10.12 8.62
N ARG A 3 4.25 -10.30 7.37
CA ARG A 3 5.06 -10.99 6.35
C ARG A 3 6.12 -10.04 5.81
N ASP A 4 7.22 -10.59 5.31
CA ASP A 4 8.19 -9.84 4.53
C ASP A 4 7.56 -9.52 3.18
N ILE A 5 7.23 -8.24 2.96
CA ILE A 5 6.54 -7.76 1.75
C ILE A 5 7.45 -6.78 1.06
N GLN A 6 7.73 -7.03 -0.22
CA GLN A 6 8.51 -6.11 -1.03
C GLN A 6 7.64 -4.92 -1.44
N PHE A 7 8.28 -3.79 -1.66
CA PHE A 7 7.59 -2.57 -2.07
C PHE A 7 6.79 -2.75 -3.36
N THR A 8 7.34 -3.49 -4.33
CA THR A 8 6.65 -3.84 -5.58
C THR A 8 5.31 -4.53 -5.33
N ASP A 9 5.23 -5.44 -4.37
CA ASP A 9 3.99 -6.18 -4.07
C ASP A 9 2.92 -5.26 -3.49
N LEU A 10 3.32 -4.35 -2.60
CA LEU A 10 2.41 -3.36 -2.05
C LEU A 10 1.95 -2.36 -3.12
N GLU A 11 2.86 -1.88 -3.97
CA GLU A 11 2.53 -0.95 -5.06
C GLU A 11 1.51 -1.58 -6.02
N GLN A 12 1.71 -2.85 -6.38
CA GLN A 12 0.74 -3.61 -7.18
C GLN A 12 -0.62 -3.76 -6.48
N LEU A 13 -0.63 -3.99 -5.16
CA LEU A 13 -1.87 -4.06 -4.39
C LEU A 13 -2.63 -2.73 -4.45
N LEU A 14 -1.93 -1.61 -4.24
CA LEU A 14 -2.53 -0.27 -4.30
C LEU A 14 -3.15 -0.02 -5.68
N PHE A 15 -2.45 -0.37 -6.75
CA PHE A 15 -2.98 -0.27 -8.12
C PHE A 15 -4.19 -1.17 -8.36
N LYS A 16 -4.20 -2.40 -7.85
CA LYS A 16 -5.36 -3.32 -7.94
C LYS A 16 -6.59 -2.79 -7.21
N ILE A 17 -6.41 -2.05 -6.11
CA ILE A 17 -7.50 -1.39 -5.38
C ILE A 17 -8.00 -0.15 -6.15
N GLY A 18 -7.18 0.41 -7.04
CA GLY A 18 -7.52 1.57 -7.86
C GLY A 18 -6.84 2.86 -7.43
N PHE A 19 -5.79 2.78 -6.60
CA PHE A 19 -4.93 3.94 -6.38
C PHE A 19 -4.13 4.27 -7.63
N THR A 20 -3.78 5.54 -7.77
CA THR A 20 -2.86 6.04 -8.81
C THR A 20 -1.66 6.71 -8.17
N LYS A 21 -0.48 6.51 -8.76
CA LYS A 21 0.75 7.16 -8.31
C LYS A 21 0.70 8.66 -8.64
N VAL A 22 1.04 9.49 -7.67
CA VAL A 22 1.05 10.95 -7.81
C VAL A 22 2.51 11.42 -7.89
N PRO A 23 2.86 12.26 -8.89
CA PRO A 23 4.21 12.82 -8.97
C PRO A 23 4.48 13.75 -7.77
N THR A 24 5.67 13.66 -7.21
CA THR A 24 6.10 14.45 -6.06
C THR A 24 7.42 15.16 -6.34
N THR A 25 7.62 16.31 -5.70
CA THR A 25 8.90 17.01 -5.70
C THR A 25 9.92 16.40 -4.72
N GLY A 26 9.45 15.66 -3.71
CA GLY A 26 10.29 14.93 -2.76
C GLY A 26 10.42 13.44 -3.11
N SER A 27 11.24 12.73 -2.34
CA SER A 27 11.56 11.31 -2.56
C SER A 27 10.48 10.33 -2.08
N GLN A 28 9.50 10.80 -1.31
CA GLN A 28 8.36 10.01 -0.87
C GLN A 28 7.56 9.44 -2.05
N GLN A 29 6.91 8.31 -1.83
CA GLN A 29 6.02 7.68 -2.79
C GLN A 29 4.57 7.99 -2.38
N ILE A 30 3.83 8.70 -3.22
CA ILE A 30 2.44 9.09 -2.93
C ILE A 30 1.50 8.38 -3.90
N TYR A 31 0.45 7.80 -3.33
CA TYR A 31 -0.65 7.17 -4.05
C TYR A 31 -1.96 7.78 -3.61
N GLN A 32 -2.84 8.07 -4.57
CA GLN A 32 -4.15 8.65 -4.32
C GLN A 32 -5.25 7.73 -4.83
N TYR A 33 -6.29 7.55 -4.03
CA TYR A 33 -7.53 6.93 -4.49
C TYR A 33 -8.45 8.02 -5.08
N PRO A 34 -8.77 7.98 -6.38
CA PRO A 34 -9.37 9.15 -7.05
C PRO A 34 -10.75 9.56 -6.54
N SER A 35 -11.58 8.60 -6.10
CA SER A 35 -12.99 8.90 -5.77
C SER A 35 -13.17 9.59 -4.41
N SER A 36 -12.31 9.31 -3.43
CA SER A 36 -12.36 9.91 -2.09
C SER A 36 -11.22 10.89 -1.82
N GLY A 37 -10.17 10.88 -2.64
CA GLY A 37 -8.94 11.62 -2.38
C GLY A 37 -8.06 11.02 -1.29
N THR A 38 -8.35 9.80 -0.81
CA THR A 38 -7.55 9.10 0.20
C THR A 38 -6.10 8.97 -0.26
N LEU A 39 -5.15 9.28 0.62
CA LEU A 39 -3.72 9.22 0.32
C LEU A 39 -3.03 8.10 1.08
N VAL A 40 -2.13 7.42 0.38
CA VAL A 40 -1.10 6.56 0.97
C VAL A 40 0.25 7.21 0.66
N ILE A 41 0.98 7.57 1.72
CA ILE A 41 2.30 8.20 1.64
C ILE A 41 3.30 7.24 2.26
N LEU A 42 4.32 6.87 1.49
CA LEU A 42 5.38 5.96 1.91
C LEU A 42 6.74 6.65 1.76
N PRO A 43 7.76 6.25 2.55
CA PRO A 43 9.13 6.62 2.30
C PRO A 43 9.61 6.24 0.89
N ALA A 44 10.79 6.73 0.53
CA ALA A 44 11.47 6.47 -0.74
C ALA A 44 11.96 5.01 -0.85
N TYR A 45 11.04 4.05 -0.84
CA TYR A 45 11.35 2.63 -1.01
C TYR A 45 11.83 2.35 -2.43
N GLU A 46 12.91 1.58 -2.53
CA GLU A 46 13.31 0.93 -3.77
C GLU A 46 12.35 -0.23 -4.08
N GLN A 47 12.22 -0.61 -5.36
CA GLN A 47 11.24 -1.62 -5.81
C GLN A 47 11.34 -2.95 -5.06
N GLN A 48 12.57 -3.42 -4.79
CA GLN A 48 12.81 -4.71 -4.12
C GLN A 48 13.02 -4.57 -2.60
N ALA A 49 12.91 -3.35 -2.06
CA ALA A 49 13.09 -3.15 -0.63
C ALA A 49 11.91 -3.73 0.16
N TYR A 50 12.21 -4.39 1.27
CA TYR A 50 11.18 -4.84 2.20
C TYR A 50 10.56 -3.67 2.95
N ILE A 51 9.23 -3.66 3.02
CA ILE A 51 8.49 -2.62 3.73
C ILE A 51 8.60 -2.87 5.23
N GLN A 52 8.89 -1.80 5.97
CA GLN A 52 8.90 -1.86 7.43
C GLN A 52 7.48 -2.17 7.94
N PRO A 53 7.33 -3.06 8.94
CA PRO A 53 6.04 -3.46 9.49
C PRO A 53 5.10 -2.30 9.86
N VAL A 54 5.66 -1.22 10.40
CA VAL A 54 4.89 -0.03 10.79
C VAL A 54 4.19 0.64 9.61
N HIS A 55 4.81 0.66 8.43
CA HIS A 55 4.20 1.23 7.22
C HIS A 55 3.11 0.31 6.66
N LEU A 56 3.28 -1.01 6.75
CA LEU A 56 2.21 -1.96 6.38
C LEU A 56 0.98 -1.79 7.27
N VAL A 57 1.19 -1.60 8.58
CA VAL A 57 0.10 -1.32 9.53
C VAL A 57 -0.60 -0.01 9.19
N ALA A 58 0.14 1.04 8.87
CA ALA A 58 -0.41 2.33 8.46
C ALA A 58 -1.26 2.21 7.19
N VAL A 59 -0.74 1.54 6.14
CA VAL A 59 -1.47 1.30 4.89
C VAL A 59 -2.75 0.50 5.16
N ARG A 60 -2.66 -0.58 5.94
CA ARG A 60 -3.83 -1.39 6.30
C ARG A 60 -4.91 -0.55 6.99
N ARG A 61 -4.53 0.33 7.94
CA ARG A 61 -5.48 1.22 8.61
C ARG A 61 -6.15 2.18 7.63
N ILE A 62 -5.37 2.85 6.77
CA ILE A 62 -5.92 3.76 5.76
C ILE A 62 -6.95 3.05 4.89
N LEU A 63 -6.65 1.85 4.40
CA LEU A 63 -7.58 1.10 3.55
C LEU A 63 -8.86 0.69 4.30
N LEU A 64 -8.77 0.29 5.57
CA LEU A 64 -9.93 -0.09 6.38
C LEU A 64 -10.80 1.11 6.75
N GLU A 65 -10.18 2.20 7.23
CA GLU A 65 -10.88 3.40 7.68
C GLU A 65 -11.60 4.11 6.53
N ASN A 66 -11.11 3.95 5.30
CA ASN A 66 -11.72 4.50 4.10
C ASN A 66 -12.65 3.49 3.37
N GLY A 67 -12.93 2.32 3.97
CA GLY A 67 -13.83 1.32 3.40
C GLY A 67 -13.34 0.71 2.08
N LEU A 68 -12.04 0.81 1.78
CA LEU A 68 -11.44 0.32 0.53
C LEU A 68 -11.20 -1.19 0.57
N ILE A 69 -11.15 -1.77 1.78
CA ILE A 69 -11.06 -3.21 2.03
C ILE A 69 -11.86 -3.60 3.27
N ASN A 70 -12.13 -4.90 3.42
CA ASN A 70 -12.65 -5.48 4.67
C ASN A 70 -11.50 -6.03 5.54
N THR A 71 -11.76 -6.24 6.84
CA THR A 71 -10.76 -6.62 7.86
C THR A 71 -9.89 -7.83 7.48
N ASN A 72 -10.44 -8.79 6.75
CA ASN A 72 -9.77 -10.04 6.35
C ASN A 72 -9.16 -9.98 4.94
N SER A 73 -9.39 -8.90 4.19
CA SER A 73 -8.99 -8.81 2.79
C SER A 73 -7.51 -8.47 2.64
N PHE A 74 -6.93 -7.64 3.51
CA PHE A 74 -5.53 -7.19 3.38
C PHE A 74 -4.53 -8.35 3.36
N ASP A 75 -4.58 -9.21 4.37
CA ASP A 75 -3.67 -10.35 4.50
C ASP A 75 -3.87 -11.37 3.37
N SER A 76 -5.13 -11.52 2.92
CA SER A 76 -5.48 -12.38 1.78
C SER A 76 -4.92 -11.86 0.46
N PHE A 77 -4.92 -10.54 0.25
CA PHE A 77 -4.33 -9.93 -0.94
C PHE A 77 -2.83 -10.10 -0.97
N LEU A 78 -2.15 -9.81 0.14
CA LEU A 78 -0.70 -9.96 0.24
C LEU A 78 -0.27 -11.42 0.08
N GLY A 79 -1.06 -12.37 0.58
CA GLY A 79 -0.82 -13.79 0.34
C GLY A 79 -0.94 -14.22 -1.12
N LYS A 80 -1.67 -13.48 -1.97
CA LYS A 80 -1.80 -13.76 -3.41
C LYS A 80 -0.73 -13.09 -4.27
N VAL A 81 -0.12 -12.01 -3.78
CA VAL A 81 0.91 -11.26 -4.54
C VAL A 81 2.31 -11.85 -4.30
N ALA A 82 2.58 -12.36 -3.09
CA ALA A 82 3.84 -12.99 -2.74
C ALA A 82 3.96 -14.50 -3.12
N SER A 83 3.11 -15.00 -4.04
CA SER A 83 3.09 -16.40 -4.50
C SER A 83 3.50 -16.54 -5.95
#